data_AF-A0A2G9QKN9-F1
#
_entry.id   AF-A0A2G9QKN9-F1
#
_cell.length_a   1.000
_cell.length_b   1.000
_cell.length_c   1.000
_cell.angle_alpha   90.00
_cell.angle_beta   90.00
_cell.angle_gamma   90.00
#
_symmetry.space_group_name_H-M   'P 1'
#
loop_
_entity.id
_entity.type
_entity.pdbx_description
1 polymer ?
#
loop_
_entity_poly.entity_id
_entity_poly.type
_entity_poly.pdbx_seq_one_letter_code
_entity_poly.pdbx_strand_id
1 'polypeptide(L)'
;MEMPGSMEAGLEVPPLESGPKDKAHEPKDNKTDTQNKFCQTCFISLAEILCKPVPFFMRGKPIPKRMLPPEDLVKYYTDAEKRGYLADPIKVDEARKQLALKYGYILPDITKDELYEMLCQRKDPRQMFFGLAPGWVINMTEKKILKPTDERLLAYYSS
;
A
#
# COMPACT_ATOMS: atom_id res chain seq x y z
N MET A 1 45.82 -64.04 -18.33
CA MET A 1 45.52 -63.90 -16.89
C MET A 1 45.14 -62.46 -16.65
N GLU A 2 44.01 -62.30 -15.98
CA GLU A 2 43.11 -61.15 -16.06
C GLU A 2 43.63 -59.94 -15.28
N MET A 3 43.41 -58.75 -15.84
CA MET A 3 43.57 -57.47 -15.15
C MET A 3 42.21 -57.10 -14.53
N PRO A 4 42.08 -56.93 -13.21
CA PRO A 4 40.85 -56.41 -12.62
C PRO A 4 40.79 -54.89 -12.71
N GLY A 5 39.68 -54.39 -13.24
CA GLY A 5 39.39 -52.98 -13.42
C GLY A 5 39.15 -52.23 -12.10
N SER A 6 39.75 -51.05 -12.01
CA SER A 6 39.40 -50.02 -11.05
C SER A 6 38.34 -49.11 -11.65
N MET A 7 37.19 -49.07 -10.99
CA MET A 7 36.00 -48.30 -11.34
C MET A 7 36.28 -46.80 -11.25
N GLU A 8 36.19 -46.10 -12.38
CA GLU A 8 36.06 -44.64 -12.43
C GLU A 8 34.66 -44.27 -11.91
N ALA A 9 34.59 -43.65 -10.73
CA ALA A 9 33.37 -43.10 -10.18
C ALA A 9 33.04 -41.79 -10.91
N GLY A 10 32.20 -41.88 -11.95
CA GLY A 10 31.57 -40.72 -12.56
C GLY A 10 30.67 -40.01 -11.54
N LEU A 11 31.14 -38.89 -11.01
CA LEU A 11 30.29 -37.90 -10.34
C LEU A 11 29.50 -37.18 -11.43
N GLU A 12 28.32 -37.72 -11.72
CA GLU A 12 27.30 -37.06 -12.53
C GLU A 12 26.81 -35.82 -11.75
N VAL A 13 27.29 -34.65 -12.15
CA VAL A 13 26.84 -33.37 -11.59
C VAL A 13 25.40 -33.16 -12.09
N PRO A 14 24.38 -33.11 -11.22
CA PRO A 14 23.02 -32.88 -11.67
C PRO A 14 22.91 -31.48 -12.30
N PRO A 15 22.09 -31.29 -13.35
CA PRO A 15 21.89 -29.98 -13.94
C PRO A 15 21.40 -29.02 -12.85
N LEU A 16 22.00 -27.84 -12.79
CA LEU A 16 21.47 -26.72 -12.01
C LEU A 16 20.03 -26.49 -12.44
N GLU A 17 19.08 -26.96 -11.61
CA GLU A 17 17.68 -26.61 -11.75
C GLU A 17 17.62 -25.09 -11.72
N SER A 18 17.36 -24.49 -12.89
CA SER A 18 16.97 -23.11 -12.98
C SER A 18 15.71 -22.97 -12.13
N GLY A 19 15.89 -22.37 -10.95
CA GLY A 19 14.81 -22.12 -10.01
C GLY A 19 13.63 -21.45 -10.70
N PRO A 20 12.41 -21.58 -10.16
CA PRO A 20 11.22 -21.01 -10.76
C PRO A 20 11.50 -19.54 -11.03
N LYS A 21 11.57 -19.16 -12.32
CA LYS A 21 11.59 -17.76 -12.72
C LYS A 21 10.48 -17.10 -11.94
N ASP A 22 10.85 -16.19 -11.04
CA ASP A 22 9.93 -15.43 -10.23
C ASP A 22 8.80 -15.03 -11.16
N LYS A 23 7.63 -15.65 -10.94
CA LYS A 23 6.44 -15.30 -11.70
C LYS A 23 6.23 -13.84 -11.34
N ALA A 24 6.64 -12.95 -12.25
CA ALA A 24 6.23 -11.58 -12.24
C ALA A 24 4.73 -11.64 -12.02
N HIS A 25 4.31 -11.24 -10.82
CA HIS A 25 2.91 -11.20 -10.47
C HIS A 25 2.34 -10.12 -11.39
N GLU A 26 1.73 -10.54 -12.49
CA GLU A 26 0.96 -9.65 -13.34
C GLU A 26 0.03 -8.86 -12.41
N PRO A 27 0.04 -7.52 -12.47
CA PRO A 27 -0.78 -6.72 -11.58
C PRO A 27 -2.24 -7.08 -11.86
N LYS A 28 -2.95 -7.59 -10.85
CA LYS A 28 -4.39 -7.92 -10.93
C LYS A 28 -5.29 -6.67 -11.04
N ASP A 29 -4.76 -5.55 -11.50
CA ASP A 29 -5.33 -4.20 -11.38
C ASP A 29 -6.35 -3.85 -12.48
N ASN A 30 -6.48 -4.70 -13.51
CA ASN A 30 -7.25 -4.33 -14.71
C ASN A 30 -8.79 -4.36 -14.55
N LYS A 31 -9.33 -4.81 -13.41
CA LYS A 31 -10.80 -4.92 -13.19
C LYS A 31 -11.41 -3.84 -12.31
N THR A 32 -10.62 -2.99 -11.67
CA THR A 32 -11.16 -1.97 -10.74
C THR A 32 -11.69 -0.74 -11.47
N ASP A 33 -11.04 -0.32 -12.55
CA ASP A 33 -11.41 0.91 -13.28
C ASP A 33 -12.70 0.74 -14.09
N THR A 34 -12.99 -0.48 -14.52
CA THR A 34 -14.21 -0.83 -15.24
C THR A 34 -15.46 -0.81 -14.37
N GLN A 35 -15.31 -0.79 -13.03
CA GLN A 35 -16.42 -0.81 -12.07
C GLN A 35 -16.58 0.50 -11.29
N ASN A 36 -16.08 1.63 -11.82
CA ASN A 36 -16.12 2.94 -11.17
C ASN A 36 -15.47 2.96 -9.76
N LYS A 37 -14.42 2.16 -9.55
CA LYS A 37 -13.73 2.08 -8.25
C LYS A 37 -12.47 2.92 -8.25
N PHE A 38 -12.25 3.66 -7.16
CA PHE A 38 -10.97 4.31 -6.90
C PHE A 38 -10.00 3.32 -6.29
N CYS A 39 -8.79 3.22 -6.85
CA CYS A 39 -7.74 2.35 -6.35
C CYS A 39 -6.50 3.19 -6.04
N GLN A 40 -5.95 3.04 -4.84
CA GLN A 40 -4.77 3.77 -4.39
C GLN A 40 -3.86 2.84 -3.62
N THR A 41 -2.57 2.91 -3.90
CA THR A 41 -1.55 2.16 -3.17
C THR A 41 -1.00 3.02 -2.03
N CYS A 42 -0.89 2.45 -0.83
CA CYS A 42 -0.41 3.15 0.36
C CYS A 42 0.60 2.30 1.10
N PHE A 43 1.69 2.92 1.56
CA PHE A 43 2.66 2.28 2.43
C PHE A 43 2.17 2.29 3.89
N ILE A 44 2.25 1.15 4.57
CA ILE A 44 1.83 1.01 5.96
C ILE A 44 3.00 0.43 6.76
N SER A 45 3.64 1.27 7.57
CA SER A 45 4.75 0.88 8.45
C SER A 45 4.28 0.15 9.72
N LEU A 46 3.13 0.54 10.28
CA LEU A 46 2.60 0.01 11.54
C LEU A 46 1.30 -0.79 11.30
N ALA A 47 1.40 -1.86 10.51
CA ALA A 47 0.24 -2.66 10.10
C ALA A 47 -0.53 -3.23 11.30
N GLU A 48 0.15 -3.61 12.39
CA GLU A 48 -0.48 -4.18 13.58
C GLU A 48 -1.54 -3.28 14.21
N ILE A 49 -1.30 -1.95 14.23
CA ILE A 49 -2.22 -0.97 14.81
C ILE A 49 -3.50 -0.86 13.97
N LEU A 50 -3.37 -0.99 12.65
CA LEU A 50 -4.51 -0.97 11.72
C LEU A 50 -5.30 -2.28 11.76
N CYS A 51 -4.61 -3.42 11.84
CA CYS A 51 -5.27 -4.73 11.90
C CYS A 51 -5.97 -4.98 13.23
N LYS A 52 -5.41 -4.50 14.35
CA LYS A 52 -5.94 -4.71 15.70
C LYS A 52 -6.04 -3.36 16.45
N PRO A 53 -7.02 -2.51 16.11
CA PRO A 53 -7.15 -1.18 16.71
C PRO A 53 -7.65 -1.22 18.16
N VAL A 54 -8.54 -2.16 18.51
CA VAL A 54 -9.13 -2.24 19.87
C VAL A 54 -8.06 -2.46 20.94
N PRO A 55 -7.15 -3.47 20.83
CA PRO A 55 -6.05 -3.63 21.78
C PRO A 55 -5.06 -2.46 21.80
N PHE A 56 -5.00 -1.63 20.75
CA PHE A 56 -4.16 -0.44 20.74
C PHE A 56 -4.81 0.69 21.56
N PHE A 57 -6.09 0.97 21.34
CA PHE A 57 -6.80 2.02 22.08
C PHE A 57 -6.92 1.73 23.58
N MET A 58 -7.01 0.45 23.97
CA MET A 58 -6.97 0.05 25.39
C MET A 58 -5.66 0.38 26.10
N ARG A 59 -4.55 0.59 25.37
CA ARG A 59 -3.26 0.98 25.97
C ARG A 59 -3.20 2.48 26.32
N GLY A 60 -4.19 3.28 25.90
CA GLY A 60 -4.22 4.72 26.17
C GLY A 60 -3.09 5.51 25.48
N LYS A 61 -2.47 4.96 24.44
CA LYS A 61 -1.42 5.65 23.68
C LYS A 61 -2.03 6.59 22.63
N PRO A 62 -1.39 7.75 22.36
CA PRO A 62 -1.81 8.62 21.26
C PRO A 62 -1.61 7.92 19.92
N ILE A 63 -2.47 8.24 18.95
CA ILE A 63 -2.37 7.70 17.59
C ILE A 63 -1.06 8.18 16.96
N PRO A 64 -0.14 7.28 16.56
CA PRO A 64 1.09 7.68 15.89
C PRO A 64 0.81 8.14 14.46
N LYS A 65 1.69 9.02 13.93
CA LYS A 65 1.71 9.36 12.51
C LYS A 65 2.40 8.26 11.69
N ARG A 66 1.98 8.07 10.44
CA ARG A 66 2.62 7.14 9.50
C ARG A 66 4.02 7.62 9.13
N MET A 67 4.94 6.65 9.06
CA MET A 67 6.25 6.86 8.48
C MET A 67 6.16 6.82 6.95
N LEU A 68 7.02 7.58 6.30
CA LEU A 68 7.20 7.51 4.85
C LEU A 68 7.82 6.16 4.46
N PRO A 69 7.63 5.72 3.21
CA PRO A 69 8.30 4.53 2.70
C PRO A 69 9.82 4.70 2.74
N PRO A 70 10.56 3.59 2.84
CA PRO A 70 12.01 3.59 2.63
C PRO A 70 12.34 4.04 1.20
N GLU A 71 13.56 4.54 1.00
CA GLU A 71 14.01 5.18 -0.25
C GLU A 71 13.75 4.32 -1.50
N ASP A 72 13.99 3.01 -1.41
CA ASP A 72 13.77 2.04 -2.49
C ASP A 72 12.32 2.01 -2.98
N LEU A 73 11.36 2.25 -2.08
CA LEU A 73 9.92 2.19 -2.36
C LEU A 73 9.30 3.56 -2.67
N VAL A 74 10.03 4.66 -2.44
CA VAL A 74 9.52 6.02 -2.73
C VAL A 74 9.10 6.12 -4.20
N LYS A 75 9.95 5.67 -5.12
CA LYS A 75 9.67 5.70 -6.57
C LYS A 75 8.36 4.99 -6.92
N TYR A 76 8.09 3.86 -6.28
CA TYR A 76 6.86 3.09 -6.51
C TYR A 76 5.60 3.84 -6.03
N TYR A 77 5.65 4.46 -4.85
CA TYR A 77 4.49 5.18 -4.28
C TYR A 77 4.31 6.61 -4.79
N THR A 78 5.28 7.14 -5.55
CA THR A 78 5.18 8.41 -6.29
C THR A 78 4.71 8.21 -7.73
N ASP A 79 4.76 6.97 -8.24
CA ASP A 79 4.34 6.65 -9.61
C ASP A 79 2.80 6.71 -9.77
N ALA A 80 2.36 7.42 -10.81
CA ALA A 80 0.96 7.57 -11.16
C ALA A 80 0.36 6.29 -11.76
N GLU A 81 1.16 5.49 -12.48
CA GLU A 81 0.71 4.21 -13.04
C GLU A 81 0.36 3.21 -11.93
N LYS A 82 1.11 3.26 -10.82
CA LYS A 82 0.88 2.46 -9.61
C LYS A 82 -0.15 3.08 -8.66
N ARG A 83 -0.75 4.22 -9.04
CA ARG A 83 -1.75 4.96 -8.26
C ARG A 83 -1.25 5.24 -6.85
N GLY A 84 0.01 5.64 -6.78
CA GLY A 84 0.70 5.90 -5.54
C GLY A 84 0.02 7.00 -4.74
N TYR A 85 -0.03 6.85 -3.42
CA TYR A 85 -0.62 7.88 -2.56
C TYR A 85 0.19 9.18 -2.47
N LEU A 86 1.45 9.16 -2.92
CA LEU A 86 2.30 10.34 -3.06
C LEU A 86 2.35 10.86 -4.52
N ALA A 87 1.60 10.25 -5.44
CA ALA A 87 1.56 10.65 -6.84
C ALA A 87 0.64 11.86 -7.07
N ASP A 88 0.95 12.64 -8.10
CA ASP A 88 0.13 13.77 -8.50
C ASP A 88 -1.26 13.29 -8.99
N PRO A 89 -2.38 13.83 -8.45
CA PRO A 89 -3.72 13.36 -8.81
C PRO A 89 -4.03 13.53 -10.31
N ILE A 90 -3.51 14.61 -10.93
CA ILE A 90 -3.70 14.90 -12.35
C ILE A 90 -3.07 13.81 -13.23
N LYS A 91 -1.84 13.41 -12.89
CA LYS A 91 -1.11 12.34 -13.62
C LYS A 91 -1.78 10.99 -13.45
N VAL A 92 -2.37 10.72 -12.28
CA VAL A 92 -3.16 9.49 -12.05
C VAL A 92 -4.36 9.44 -13.00
N ASP A 93 -5.06 10.54 -13.22
CA ASP A 93 -6.18 10.59 -14.16
C ASP A 93 -5.75 10.44 -15.62
N GLU A 94 -4.60 10.97 -16.00
CA GLU A 94 -3.98 10.73 -17.32
C GLU A 94 -3.62 9.25 -17.51
N ALA A 95 -2.99 8.63 -16.52
CA ALA A 95 -2.64 7.22 -16.55
C ALA A 95 -3.89 6.32 -16.68
N ARG A 96 -5.01 6.70 -16.05
CA ARG A 96 -6.30 6.01 -16.21
C ARG A 96 -6.84 6.09 -17.64
N LYS A 97 -6.72 7.24 -18.30
CA LYS A 97 -7.11 7.39 -19.71
C LYS A 97 -6.23 6.56 -20.65
N GLN A 98 -4.92 6.55 -20.42
CA GLN A 98 -3.97 5.73 -21.19
C GLN A 98 -4.26 4.23 -21.02
N LEU A 99 -4.61 3.80 -19.80
CA LEU A 99 -4.96 2.41 -19.52
C LEU A 99 -6.28 2.01 -20.22
N ALA A 100 -7.28 2.89 -20.21
CA ALA A 100 -8.53 2.69 -20.94
C ALA A 100 -8.30 2.54 -22.45
N LEU A 101 -7.43 3.37 -23.03
CA LEU A 101 -7.05 3.28 -24.44
C LEU A 101 -6.31 1.98 -24.76
N LYS A 102 -5.40 1.55 -23.87
CA LYS A 102 -4.61 0.32 -24.04
C LYS A 102 -5.46 -0.95 -24.04
N TYR A 103 -6.46 -1.02 -23.17
CA TYR A 103 -7.31 -2.21 -23.01
C TYR A 103 -8.69 -2.10 -23.69
N GLY A 104 -9.02 -0.96 -24.29
CA GLY A 104 -10.21 -0.78 -25.12
C GLY A 104 -11.53 -0.73 -24.36
N TYR A 105 -11.54 -0.27 -23.10
CA TYR A 105 -12.79 -0.06 -22.35
C TYR A 105 -13.16 1.43 -22.26
N ILE A 106 -14.46 1.71 -22.13
CA ILE A 106 -14.97 3.06 -21.94
C ILE A 106 -14.78 3.43 -20.46
N LEU A 107 -14.05 4.51 -20.20
CA LEU A 107 -13.83 4.99 -18.84
C LEU A 107 -15.13 5.61 -18.30
N PRO A 108 -15.71 5.10 -17.19
CA PRO A 108 -16.89 5.70 -16.58
C PRO A 108 -16.54 7.05 -15.95
N ASP A 109 -17.51 7.97 -16.00
CA ASP A 109 -17.39 9.29 -15.41
C ASP A 109 -17.76 9.24 -13.93
N ILE A 110 -16.76 9.27 -13.05
CA ILE A 110 -16.95 9.17 -11.59
C ILE A 110 -17.79 10.35 -11.07
N THR A 111 -17.73 11.52 -11.70
CA THR A 111 -18.40 12.74 -11.21
C THR A 111 -19.92 12.63 -11.17
N LYS A 112 -20.49 11.68 -11.93
CA LYS A 112 -21.92 11.41 -12.01
C LYS A 112 -22.40 10.34 -11.04
N ASP A 113 -21.49 9.71 -10.30
CA ASP A 113 -21.83 8.71 -9.30
C ASP A 113 -22.40 9.37 -8.05
N GLU A 114 -23.44 8.77 -7.47
CA GLU A 114 -24.02 9.18 -6.19
C GLU A 114 -22.99 9.08 -5.05
N LEU A 115 -22.04 8.14 -5.17
CA LEU A 115 -21.00 7.90 -4.17
C LEU A 115 -19.71 8.67 -4.42
N TYR A 116 -19.72 9.65 -5.33
CA TYR A 116 -18.53 10.43 -5.72
C TYR A 116 -17.76 10.99 -4.51
N GLU A 117 -18.47 11.59 -3.55
CA GLU A 117 -17.83 12.18 -2.37
C GLU A 117 -17.07 11.14 -1.55
N MET A 118 -17.64 9.95 -1.35
CA MET A 118 -16.98 8.86 -0.63
C MET A 118 -15.79 8.30 -1.42
N LEU A 119 -15.91 8.18 -2.74
CA LEU A 119 -14.82 7.70 -3.60
C LEU A 119 -13.64 8.68 -3.69
N CYS A 120 -13.91 9.97 -3.58
CA CYS A 120 -12.89 11.02 -3.59
C CYS A 120 -12.17 11.20 -2.25
N GLN A 121 -12.70 10.63 -1.16
CA GLN A 121 -12.05 10.72 0.15
C GLN A 121 -10.71 10.00 0.17
N ARG A 122 -9.64 10.77 0.39
CA ARG A 122 -8.28 10.25 0.57
C ARG A 122 -7.80 10.50 1.98
N LYS A 123 -7.05 9.55 2.53
CA LYS A 123 -6.37 9.71 3.82
C LYS A 123 -5.11 10.54 3.60
N ASP A 124 -4.80 11.40 4.56
CA ASP A 124 -3.50 12.09 4.53
C ASP A 124 -2.35 11.07 4.59
N PRO A 125 -1.22 11.33 3.91
CA PRO A 125 -0.03 10.46 3.93
C PRO A 125 0.41 10.05 5.34
N ARG A 126 0.27 10.97 6.31
CA ARG A 126 0.67 10.80 7.71
C ARG A 126 -0.44 10.22 8.61
N GLN A 127 -1.68 10.16 8.13
CA GLN A 127 -2.83 9.78 8.95
C GLN A 127 -3.08 8.28 8.94
N MET A 128 -3.21 7.65 10.12
CA MET A 128 -3.45 6.21 10.24
C MET A 128 -4.90 5.79 9.98
N PHE A 129 -5.86 6.40 10.65
CA PHE A 129 -7.27 6.02 10.59
C PHE A 129 -8.09 7.07 9.85
N PHE A 130 -9.16 6.66 9.19
CA PHE A 130 -10.09 7.61 8.58
C PHE A 130 -10.85 8.38 9.68
N GLY A 131 -10.89 9.71 9.60
CA GLY A 131 -11.60 10.57 10.57
C GLY A 131 -10.91 10.77 11.93
N LEU A 132 -9.75 10.16 12.17
CA LEU A 132 -8.97 10.37 13.40
C LEU A 132 -7.58 10.91 13.05
N ALA A 133 -7.21 12.04 13.64
CA ALA A 133 -5.91 12.66 13.42
C ALA A 133 -4.83 12.03 14.30
N PRO A 134 -3.55 12.06 13.86
CA PRO A 134 -2.44 11.68 14.71
C PRO A 134 -2.35 12.58 15.95
N GLY A 135 -1.88 12.03 17.06
CA GLY A 135 -1.77 12.71 18.36
C GLY A 135 -3.02 12.65 19.22
N TRP A 136 -4.16 12.23 18.69
CA TRP A 136 -5.37 12.04 19.50
C TRP A 136 -5.26 10.80 20.38
N VAL A 137 -5.82 10.87 21.59
CA VAL A 137 -5.93 9.73 22.51
C VAL A 137 -7.41 9.34 22.62
N ILE A 138 -7.71 8.07 22.39
CA ILE A 138 -9.07 7.55 22.46
C ILE A 138 -9.29 6.88 23.81
N ASN A 139 -10.26 7.38 24.57
CA ASN A 139 -10.75 6.71 25.77
C ASN A 139 -11.97 5.87 25.41
N MET A 140 -11.79 4.55 25.39
CA MET A 140 -12.87 3.60 25.05
C MET A 140 -13.94 3.52 26.14
N THR A 141 -13.57 3.69 27.41
CA THR A 141 -14.49 3.60 28.56
C THR A 141 -15.48 4.75 28.57
N GLU A 142 -14.99 5.98 28.38
CA GLU A 142 -15.83 7.18 28.36
C GLU A 142 -16.34 7.54 26.96
N LYS A 143 -15.90 6.82 25.92
CA LYS A 143 -16.18 7.12 24.50
C LYS A 143 -15.82 8.57 24.12
N LYS A 144 -14.70 9.08 24.66
CA LYS A 144 -14.21 10.43 24.41
C LYS A 144 -12.89 10.41 23.65
N ILE A 145 -12.68 11.43 22.84
CA ILE A 145 -11.44 11.68 22.13
C ILE A 145 -10.76 12.89 22.76
N LEU A 146 -9.56 12.69 23.29
CA LEU A 146 -8.74 13.76 23.85
C LEU A 146 -7.82 14.29 22.74
N LYS A 147 -7.90 15.60 22.50
CA LYS A 147 -7.09 16.30 21.51
C LYS A 147 -5.94 17.03 22.22
N PRO A 148 -4.71 16.99 21.68
CA PRO A 148 -3.61 17.76 22.24
C PRO A 148 -3.87 19.26 22.10
N THR A 149 -3.57 20.04 23.14
CA THR A 149 -3.71 21.50 23.17
C THR A 149 -2.36 22.21 23.05
N ASP A 150 -1.28 21.55 23.47
CA ASP A 150 0.07 22.12 23.40
C ASP A 150 0.51 22.34 21.96
N GLU A 151 0.92 23.56 21.63
CA GLU A 151 1.37 23.99 20.31
C GLU A 151 2.54 23.15 19.80
N ARG A 152 3.45 22.75 20.69
CA ARG A 152 4.61 21.91 20.33
C ARG A 152 4.17 20.53 19.84
N LEU A 153 3.18 19.95 20.50
CA LEU A 153 2.62 18.65 20.13
C LEU A 153 1.84 18.75 18.81
N LEU A 154 1.06 19.82 18.65
CA LEU A 154 0.33 20.07 17.41
C LEU A 154 1.30 20.18 16.22
N ALA A 155 2.38 20.96 16.36
CA ALA A 155 3.42 21.07 15.34
C ALA A 155 4.12 19.73 15.06
N TYR A 156 4.41 18.94 16.09
CA TYR A 156 5.02 17.62 15.93
C TYR A 156 4.15 16.65 15.14
N TYR A 157 2.83 16.62 15.39
CA TYR A 157 1.90 15.71 14.71
C TYR A 157 1.42 16.22 13.34
N SER A 158 1.51 17.53 13.06
CA SER A 158 1.20 18.12 11.75
C SER A 158 2.36 18.08 10.76
N SER A 159 3.60 17.84 11.22
CA SER A 159 4.81 17.72 10.40
C SER A 159 4.99 16.34 9.76
#